data_AF-A0A645F5Z6-F1
#
_entry.id   AF-A0A645F5Z6-F1
#
_cell.length_a   1.000
_cell.length_b   1.000
_cell.length_c   1.000
_cell.angle_alpha   90.00
_cell.angle_beta   90.00
_cell.angle_gamma   90.00
#
_symmetry.space_group_name_H-M   'P 1'
#
loop_
_entity.id
_entity.type
_entity.pdbx_description
1 polymer ?
#
loop_
_entity_poly.entity_id
_entity_poly.type
_entity_poly.pdbx_seq_one_letter_code
_entity_poly.pdbx_strand_id
1 'polypeptide(L)'
;MRKSVIILFFFLLAFISCDNEPLAQDLSSLQGTKWKYAETQTWDGGSSSFVITLHFIGEETVDYRYEFKGKSGSETQLGREERSYIYRYDLSVKQGVFIYEDGDSQSFELRGNLLFLEVGTDTYIFRRE
;
A
#
# COMPACT_ATOMS: atom_id res chain seq x y z
N MET A 1 59.85 8.90 -8.42
CA MET A 1 58.79 9.27 -7.44
C MET A 1 57.44 9.26 -8.16
N ARG A 2 56.73 8.13 -8.13
CA ARG A 2 55.39 7.93 -8.73
C ARG A 2 54.66 6.92 -7.85
N LYS A 3 54.19 7.36 -6.68
CA LYS A 3 53.37 6.53 -5.78
C LYS A 3 52.17 7.27 -5.18
N SER A 4 52.03 8.58 -5.42
CA SER A 4 51.02 9.41 -4.75
C SER A 4 49.75 9.68 -5.57
N VAL A 5 49.63 9.14 -6.80
CA VAL A 5 48.44 9.34 -7.65
C VAL A 5 47.40 8.22 -7.47
N ILE A 6 47.84 7.03 -7.06
CA ILE A 6 46.96 5.84 -7.00
C ILE A 6 46.03 5.88 -5.78
N ILE A 7 46.43 6.52 -4.68
CA ILE A 7 45.64 6.56 -3.44
C ILE A 7 44.43 7.50 -3.57
N LEU A 8 44.52 8.56 -4.40
CA LEU A 8 43.38 9.46 -4.65
C LEU A 8 42.28 8.78 -5.48
N PHE A 9 42.64 7.81 -6.33
CA PHE A 9 41.68 7.10 -7.19
C PHE A 9 40.81 6.10 -6.38
N PHE A 10 41.37 5.53 -5.31
CA PHE A 10 40.60 4.66 -4.40
C PHE A 10 39.61 5.43 -3.52
N PHE A 11 39.92 6.68 -3.15
CA PHE A 11 38.99 7.51 -2.39
C PHE A 11 37.83 8.05 -3.23
N LEU A 12 38.02 8.26 -4.55
CA LEU A 12 36.93 8.69 -5.43
C LEU A 12 35.91 7.57 -5.73
N LEU A 13 36.30 6.30 -5.67
CA LEU A 13 35.38 5.17 -5.86
C LEU A 13 34.52 4.87 -4.62
N ALA A 14 34.93 5.31 -3.43
CA ALA A 14 34.17 5.10 -2.19
C ALA A 14 32.94 6.02 -2.05
N PHE A 15 32.80 7.05 -2.89
CA PHE A 15 31.63 7.94 -2.93
C PHE A 15 30.62 7.58 -4.04
N ILE A 16 30.90 6.56 -4.87
CA ILE A 16 29.98 6.12 -5.93
C ILE A 16 29.00 5.05 -5.44
N SER A 17 29.25 4.48 -4.25
CA SER A 17 28.24 3.71 -3.50
C SER A 17 27.36 4.64 -2.67
N CYS A 18 26.95 5.78 -3.23
CA CYS A 18 25.70 6.37 -2.80
C CYS A 18 24.65 5.37 -3.29
N ASP A 19 24.23 4.45 -2.42
CA ASP A 19 23.02 3.64 -2.61
C ASP A 19 21.87 4.64 -2.78
N ASN A 20 21.72 5.17 -3.98
CA ASN A 20 20.45 5.64 -4.47
C ASN A 20 19.65 4.36 -4.71
N GLU A 21 19.20 3.73 -3.62
CA GLU A 21 18.08 2.82 -3.67
C GLU A 21 17.00 3.53 -4.52
N PRO A 22 16.44 2.84 -5.53
CA PRO A 22 15.54 3.50 -6.46
C PRO A 22 14.40 4.10 -5.64
N LEU A 23 14.25 5.42 -5.73
CA LEU A 23 13.09 6.14 -5.21
C LEU A 23 11.86 5.31 -5.52
N ALA A 24 11.04 5.04 -4.50
CA ALA A 24 9.83 4.24 -4.60
C ALA A 24 9.13 4.46 -5.95
N GLN A 25 8.93 3.37 -6.67
CA GLN A 25 8.57 3.38 -8.09
C GLN A 25 7.25 2.64 -8.31
N ASP A 26 6.72 2.73 -9.51
CA ASP A 26 5.58 1.92 -9.91
C ASP A 26 5.94 0.44 -9.97
N LEU A 27 5.01 -0.39 -9.51
CA LEU A 27 5.14 -1.84 -9.55
C LEU A 27 4.18 -2.41 -10.58
N SER A 28 4.66 -2.61 -11.80
CA SER A 28 3.85 -3.11 -12.93
C SER A 28 3.09 -4.40 -12.63
N SER A 29 3.59 -5.26 -11.74
CA SER A 29 2.91 -6.50 -11.33
C SER A 29 1.60 -6.29 -10.54
N LEU A 30 1.36 -5.08 -10.04
CA LEU A 30 0.10 -4.70 -9.39
C LEU A 30 -0.92 -4.13 -10.38
N GLN A 31 -0.51 -3.69 -11.57
CA GLN A 31 -1.43 -3.07 -12.52
C GLN A 31 -2.55 -4.05 -12.94
N GLY A 32 -3.78 -3.56 -12.94
CA GLY A 32 -5.01 -4.32 -13.21
C GLY A 32 -5.45 -5.26 -12.08
N THR A 33 -4.76 -5.26 -10.92
CA THR A 33 -5.08 -6.20 -9.84
C THR A 33 -6.10 -5.64 -8.87
N LYS A 34 -6.93 -6.53 -8.33
CA LYS A 34 -7.90 -6.23 -7.29
C LYS A 34 -7.56 -6.97 -6.01
N TRP A 35 -7.72 -6.28 -4.90
CA TRP A 35 -7.40 -6.78 -3.57
C TRP A 35 -8.57 -6.47 -2.65
N LYS A 36 -8.99 -7.45 -1.88
CA LYS A 36 -10.20 -7.36 -1.08
C LYS A 36 -9.96 -7.72 0.37
N TYR A 37 -10.53 -6.90 1.24
CA TYR A 37 -10.72 -7.17 2.65
C TYR A 37 -12.22 -7.15 2.95
N ALA A 38 -12.70 -8.08 3.78
CA ALA A 38 -14.10 -8.12 4.18
C ALA A 38 -14.18 -8.56 5.64
N GLU A 39 -15.03 -7.89 6.39
CA GLU A 39 -15.27 -8.18 7.80
C GLU A 39 -16.77 -8.21 8.09
N THR A 40 -17.16 -9.01 9.07
CA THR A 40 -18.52 -9.05 9.59
C THR A 40 -18.46 -9.12 11.11
N GLN A 41 -19.18 -8.22 11.75
CA GLN A 41 -19.32 -8.15 13.21
C GLN A 41 -20.78 -8.37 13.58
N THR A 42 -21.01 -9.08 14.68
CA THR A 42 -22.34 -9.38 15.20
C THR A 42 -22.38 -9.07 16.69
N TRP A 43 -23.48 -8.47 17.15
CA TRP A 43 -23.73 -8.20 18.56
C TRP A 43 -25.21 -8.44 18.87
N ASP A 44 -25.58 -8.41 20.16
CA ASP A 44 -26.97 -8.60 20.56
C ASP A 44 -27.86 -7.49 19.98
N GLY A 45 -28.73 -7.89 19.04
CA GLY A 45 -29.67 -6.99 18.38
C GLY A 45 -29.20 -6.41 17.04
N GLY A 46 -28.01 -6.77 16.54
CA GLY A 46 -27.54 -6.24 15.25
C GLY A 46 -26.35 -6.95 14.62
N SER A 47 -26.07 -6.55 13.38
CA SER A 47 -24.87 -6.96 12.65
C SER A 47 -24.38 -5.84 11.75
N SER A 48 -23.08 -5.81 11.48
CA SER A 48 -22.48 -4.98 10.46
C SER A 48 -21.52 -5.81 9.63
N SER A 49 -21.43 -5.47 8.36
CA SER A 49 -20.44 -6.03 7.45
C SER A 49 -19.92 -4.91 6.57
N PHE A 50 -18.63 -4.95 6.26
CA PHE A 50 -18.06 -4.04 5.29
C PHE A 50 -17.05 -4.76 4.41
N VAL A 51 -16.84 -4.20 3.22
CA VAL A 51 -15.88 -4.66 2.22
C VAL A 51 -15.04 -3.48 1.79
N ILE A 52 -13.73 -3.68 1.77
CA ILE A 52 -12.77 -2.76 1.20
C ILE A 52 -12.18 -3.41 -0.04
N THR A 53 -12.20 -2.69 -1.16
CA THR A 53 -11.56 -3.12 -2.41
C THR A 53 -10.52 -2.09 -2.83
N LEU A 54 -9.29 -2.55 -3.06
CA LEU A 54 -8.22 -1.78 -3.70
C LEU A 54 -8.08 -2.29 -5.14
N HIS A 55 -8.20 -1.40 -6.11
CA HIS A 55 -8.04 -1.71 -7.53
C HIS A 55 -6.90 -0.87 -8.10
N PHE A 56 -5.78 -1.52 -8.43
CA PHE A 56 -4.62 -0.87 -9.02
C PHE A 56 -4.88 -0.68 -10.52
N ILE A 57 -5.30 0.51 -10.94
CA ILE A 57 -5.82 0.72 -12.30
C ILE A 57 -4.70 0.85 -13.34
N GLY A 58 -3.54 1.39 -12.93
CA GLY A 58 -2.44 1.65 -13.85
C GLY A 58 -1.21 2.14 -13.13
N GLU A 59 -0.43 2.94 -13.85
CA GLU A 59 0.72 3.67 -13.29
C GLU A 59 0.23 4.57 -12.16
N GLU A 60 0.89 4.44 -11.02
CA GLU A 60 0.75 5.28 -9.84
C GLU A 60 -0.61 5.28 -9.13
N THR A 61 -1.69 4.74 -9.72
CA THR A 61 -3.06 4.97 -9.24
C THR A 61 -3.70 3.72 -8.68
N VAL A 62 -4.29 3.85 -7.49
CA VAL A 62 -5.14 2.82 -6.86
C VAL A 62 -6.50 3.42 -6.50
N ASP A 63 -7.57 2.74 -6.91
CA ASP A 63 -8.93 3.06 -6.48
C ASP A 63 -9.27 2.28 -5.22
N TYR A 64 -9.72 3.01 -4.21
CA TYR A 64 -10.25 2.51 -2.96
C TYR A 64 -11.76 2.59 -2.98
N ARG A 65 -12.41 1.46 -2.70
CA ARG A 65 -13.85 1.37 -2.50
C ARG A 65 -14.17 0.76 -1.16
N TYR A 66 -14.95 1.47 -0.35
CA TYR A 66 -15.52 1.00 0.91
C TYR A 66 -17.03 0.82 0.76
N GLU A 67 -17.55 -0.35 1.06
CA GLU A 67 -18.98 -0.64 1.07
C GLU A 67 -19.37 -1.17 2.45
N PHE A 68 -20.41 -0.60 3.06
CA PHE A 68 -20.90 -1.05 4.36
C PHE A 68 -22.38 -1.41 4.32
N LYS A 69 -22.74 -2.38 5.16
CA LYS A 69 -24.10 -2.80 5.43
C LYS A 69 -24.26 -3.09 6.91
N GLY A 70 -25.14 -2.34 7.58
CA GLY A 70 -25.51 -2.54 8.98
C GLY A 70 -26.98 -2.91 9.13
N LYS A 71 -27.30 -3.71 10.14
CA LYS A 71 -28.66 -4.02 10.57
C LYS A 71 -28.76 -3.87 12.09
N SER A 72 -29.73 -3.11 12.56
CA SER A 72 -30.06 -2.97 13.98
C SER A 72 -31.58 -3.10 14.14
N GLY A 73 -32.04 -4.16 14.80
CA GLY A 73 -33.47 -4.50 14.82
C GLY A 73 -34.06 -4.68 13.42
N SER A 74 -35.07 -3.86 13.06
CA SER A 74 -35.69 -3.82 11.74
C SER A 74 -35.02 -2.85 10.76
N GLU A 75 -34.13 -1.98 11.23
CA GLU A 75 -33.49 -0.97 10.39
C GLU A 75 -32.28 -1.55 9.66
N THR A 76 -32.10 -1.15 8.41
CA THR A 76 -30.95 -1.50 7.57
C THR A 76 -30.30 -0.22 7.07
N GLN A 77 -29.00 -0.09 7.29
CA GLN A 77 -28.18 1.01 6.79
C GLN A 77 -27.23 0.48 5.73
N LEU A 78 -27.11 1.20 4.62
CA LEU A 78 -26.20 0.91 3.52
C LEU A 78 -25.42 2.17 3.18
N GLY A 79 -24.17 2.01 2.76
CA GLY A 79 -23.44 3.09 2.13
C GLY A 79 -22.19 2.63 1.40
N ARG A 80 -21.68 3.55 0.60
CA ARG A 80 -20.53 3.35 -0.27
C ARG A 80 -19.70 4.63 -0.31
N GLU A 81 -18.40 4.47 -0.26
CA GLU A 81 -17.42 5.53 -0.45
C GLU A 81 -16.36 5.07 -1.46
N GLU A 82 -15.95 5.98 -2.33
CA GLU A 82 -14.91 5.75 -3.35
C GLU A 82 -13.91 6.89 -3.29
N ARG A 83 -12.63 6.55 -3.33
CA ARG A 83 -11.49 7.47 -3.34
C ARG A 83 -10.40 6.92 -4.24
N SER A 84 -9.54 7.78 -4.77
CA SER A 84 -8.35 7.37 -5.52
C SER A 84 -7.10 7.85 -4.78
N TYR A 85 -6.07 7.03 -4.77
CA TYR A 85 -4.79 7.34 -4.14
C TYR A 85 -3.65 7.12 -5.09
N ILE A 86 -2.54 7.81 -4.80
CA ILE A 86 -1.26 7.52 -5.44
C ILE A 86 -0.60 6.38 -4.66
N TYR A 87 -0.01 5.41 -5.34
CA TYR A 87 0.84 4.40 -4.71
C TYR A 87 2.27 4.48 -5.23
N ARG A 88 3.21 4.11 -4.35
CA ARG A 88 4.62 3.91 -4.67
C ARG A 88 5.10 2.64 -3.99
N TYR A 89 6.02 1.92 -4.61
CA TYR A 89 6.55 0.68 -4.05
C TYR A 89 8.06 0.61 -4.17
N ASP A 90 8.70 0.21 -3.07
CA ASP A 90 10.12 -0.02 -2.99
C ASP A 90 10.40 -1.53 -2.91
N LEU A 91 11.09 -2.04 -3.94
CA LEU A 91 11.43 -3.45 -4.04
C LEU A 91 12.57 -3.87 -3.09
N SER A 92 13.41 -2.93 -2.65
CA SER A 92 14.54 -3.20 -1.76
C SER A 92 14.05 -3.66 -0.38
N VAL A 93 13.07 -2.94 0.17
CA VAL A 93 12.45 -3.19 1.49
C VAL A 93 11.11 -3.91 1.41
N LYS A 94 10.59 -4.17 0.20
CA LYS A 94 9.30 -4.84 -0.08
C LYS A 94 8.11 -4.14 0.57
N GLN A 95 8.14 -2.81 0.62
CA GLN A 95 7.09 -1.99 1.17
C GLN A 95 6.61 -1.00 0.12
N GLY A 96 5.34 -0.68 0.16
CA GLY A 96 4.75 0.42 -0.57
C GLY A 96 4.07 1.41 0.34
N VAL A 97 3.68 2.53 -0.24
CA VAL A 97 3.00 3.62 0.44
C VAL A 97 1.83 4.04 -0.43
N PHE A 98 0.65 4.18 0.18
CA PHE A 98 -0.48 4.92 -0.38
C PHE A 98 -0.40 6.36 0.10
N ILE A 99 -0.55 7.31 -0.82
CA ILE A 99 -0.49 8.75 -0.59
C ILE A 99 -1.88 9.32 -0.89
N TYR A 100 -2.47 9.95 0.12
CA TYR A 100 -3.82 10.50 0.12
C TYR A 100 -3.82 11.93 -0.42
N GLU A 101 -4.98 12.44 -0.83
CA GLU A 101 -5.12 13.80 -1.39
C GLU A 101 -4.71 14.91 -0.40
N ASP A 102 -4.88 14.66 0.90
CA ASP A 102 -4.49 15.56 2.00
C ASP A 102 -3.00 15.47 2.35
N GLY A 103 -2.25 14.58 1.71
CA GLY A 103 -0.83 14.35 1.94
C GLY A 103 -0.53 13.35 3.05
N ASP A 104 -1.55 12.79 3.70
CA ASP A 104 -1.35 11.66 4.61
C ASP A 104 -0.91 10.42 3.83
N SER A 105 -0.31 9.46 4.53
CA SER A 105 0.18 8.24 3.89
C SER A 105 0.03 7.01 4.77
N GLN A 106 -0.11 5.86 4.12
CA GLN A 106 -0.23 4.55 4.78
C GLN A 106 0.72 3.56 4.13
N SER A 107 1.49 2.85 4.96
CA SER A 107 2.39 1.79 4.52
C SER A 107 1.62 0.52 4.20
N PHE A 108 2.08 -0.19 3.17
CA PHE A 108 1.64 -1.55 2.90
C PHE A 108 2.79 -2.48 2.55
N GLU A 109 2.62 -3.77 2.80
CA GLU A 109 3.57 -4.82 2.44
C GLU A 109 2.89 -5.87 1.55
N LEU A 110 3.62 -6.39 0.56
CA LEU A 110 3.15 -7.51 -0.27
C LEU A 110 3.83 -8.82 0.15
N ARG A 111 3.03 -9.84 0.46
CA ARG A 111 3.52 -11.22 0.68
C ARG A 111 2.71 -12.20 -0.14
N GLY A 112 3.22 -12.55 -1.32
CA GLY A 112 2.54 -13.45 -2.25
C GLY A 112 1.20 -12.88 -2.73
N ASN A 113 0.09 -13.54 -2.37
CA ASN A 113 -1.27 -13.08 -2.69
C ASN A 113 -1.93 -12.30 -1.55
N LEU A 114 -1.12 -11.79 -0.61
CA LEU A 114 -1.58 -10.96 0.50
C LEU A 114 -0.99 -9.55 0.43
N LEU A 115 -1.82 -8.55 0.72
CA LEU A 115 -1.41 -7.15 0.92
C LEU A 115 -1.77 -6.77 2.35
N PHE A 116 -0.76 -6.36 3.11
CA PHE A 116 -0.89 -5.94 4.51
C PHE A 116 -0.87 -4.42 4.53
N LEU A 117 -1.97 -3.78 4.89
CA LEU A 117 -2.09 -2.33 4.98
C LEU A 117 -2.11 -1.92 6.46
N GLU A 118 -1.25 -1.00 6.85
CA GLU A 118 -1.17 -0.46 8.21
C GLU A 118 -1.96 0.84 8.31
N VAL A 119 -2.92 0.88 9.24
CA VAL A 119 -3.73 2.08 9.52
C VAL A 119 -3.72 2.32 11.02
N GLY A 120 -2.93 3.30 11.47
CA GLY A 120 -2.71 3.53 12.89
C GLY A 120 -2.07 2.31 13.55
N THR A 121 -2.79 1.67 14.48
CA THR A 121 -2.34 0.44 15.16
C THR A 121 -2.88 -0.85 14.55
N ASP A 122 -3.74 -0.74 13.53
CA ASP A 122 -4.43 -1.88 12.93
C ASP A 122 -3.76 -2.31 11.63
N THR A 123 -3.82 -3.61 11.34
CA THR A 123 -3.36 -4.18 10.07
C THR A 123 -4.50 -4.85 9.34
N TYR A 124 -4.81 -4.36 8.14
CA TYR A 124 -5.81 -4.92 7.25
C TYR A 124 -5.12 -5.86 6.27
N ILE A 125 -5.57 -7.12 6.21
CA ILE A 125 -4.97 -8.16 5.35
C ILE A 125 -5.87 -8.43 4.16
N PHE A 126 -5.53 -7.84 3.03
CA PHE A 126 -6.23 -8.00 1.77
C PHE A 126 -5.77 -9.26 1.05
N ARG A 127 -6.70 -9.91 0.36
CA ARG A 127 -6.43 -11.04 -0.55
C ARG A 127 -6.62 -10.59 -1.99
N ARG A 128 -5.71 -11.00 -2.87
CA ARG A 128 -5.85 -10.80 -4.32
C ARG A 128 -7.06 -11.57 -4.85
N GLU A 129 -7.89 -10.91 -5.66
CA GLU A 129 -9.02 -11.51 -6.39
C GLU A 129 -8.60 -12.07 -7.76
#